data_AF-A0AAV7JRX7-F1
#
_entry.id   AF-A0AAV7JRX7-F1
#
_cell.length_a   1.000
_cell.length_b   1.000
_cell.length_c   1.000
_cell.angle_alpha   90.00
_cell.angle_beta   90.00
_cell.angle_gamma   90.00
#
_symmetry.space_group_name_H-M   'P 1'
#
loop_
_entity.id
_entity.type
_entity.pdbx_description
1 polymer ?
#
loop_
_entity_poly.entity_id
_entity_poly.type
_entity_poly.pdbx_seq_one_letter_code
_entity_poly.pdbx_strand_id
1 'polypeptide(L)'
;MHESEKYQNLPSTKWYRKLLSFWIIHECIIINKLAWPSVLSSFSTTMLSVICLIFTGHIGRGVYLDGTALALSFANVTGTSIVVGLSSGMDTLCSQAYGGKNYRIVGVYFQRASILCLLVCFPIWAMWLNTESLLILLHQDVEVAAIAGKYLRILCVAKPAVIIYILSTKFLQTQNVVNPTIFLTAIGNVVNIGCHYLFVVHLGLGVEGSAMALSLSYWSLAILYLLYIRFSSLYHTSWPGWSCDALKGWLHYCKYGVPGLIMICFEWWAFEIGYLVVGATSAYPKVEIGIYSIMFKISDQLYSIPIGYTVAATVRVGNLLGANNPKLARRVAYLCLSIIFVIGLHFSAGVLLLRYHLPHLFTKDACIIAGASQTLVVIGIFENADGFQLMASGILKGCGRQGIASITNLLIYQFFATPLAICLSVGLKMATKGYFIGMGSAVFLQAILYNILLVCTNWRRVADIAQDNVGFSQLNNDSSSSTNDLARSNNELNPFLTHNISKTSRSCMIGYQDIVKIVIIVVLIASFVVGLGFSFYRPPSSNVFITAPFNTSSSLNNTQITCPY
;
A
#
# COMPACT_ATOMS: atom_id res chain seq x y z
N MET A 1 2.33 -21.32 24.83
CA MET A 1 3.16 -22.54 25.03
C MET A 1 2.35 -23.63 25.74
N HIS A 2 1.45 -23.31 26.69
CA HIS A 2 0.57 -24.32 27.29
C HIS A 2 -0.59 -24.85 26.41
N GLU A 3 -0.97 -24.17 25.33
CA GLU A 3 -1.95 -24.71 24.36
C GLU A 3 -1.31 -25.57 23.26
N SER A 4 0.01 -25.50 23.04
CA SER A 4 0.67 -26.28 21.98
C SER A 4 0.97 -27.72 22.38
N GLU A 5 1.05 -28.03 23.68
CA GLU A 5 1.29 -29.40 24.17
C GLU A 5 0.02 -30.24 24.26
N LYS A 6 -1.16 -29.63 24.39
CA LYS A 6 -2.42 -30.36 24.58
C LYS A 6 -2.93 -31.09 23.33
N TYR A 7 -2.34 -30.83 22.16
CA TYR A 7 -2.76 -31.41 20.87
C TYR A 7 -1.84 -32.51 20.31
N GLN A 8 -0.74 -32.84 21.00
CA GLN A 8 0.17 -33.92 20.54
C GLN A 8 -0.33 -35.34 20.85
N ASN A 9 -1.35 -35.50 21.71
CA ASN A 9 -1.78 -36.81 22.22
C ASN A 9 -3.22 -37.24 21.84
N LEU A 10 -3.74 -36.81 20.68
CA LEU A 10 -5.04 -37.28 20.20
C LEU A 10 -4.89 -38.51 19.27
N PRO A 11 -5.62 -39.61 19.49
CA PRO A 11 -5.45 -40.86 18.76
C PRO A 11 -5.78 -40.72 17.26
N SER A 12 -4.89 -41.27 16.44
CA SER A 12 -4.90 -41.19 14.98
C SER A 12 -6.03 -42.01 14.37
N THR A 13 -7.14 -41.38 14.01
CA THR A 13 -8.16 -42.00 13.14
C THR A 13 -8.52 -41.06 12.00
N LYS A 14 -7.97 -41.39 10.81
CA LYS A 14 -8.43 -41.10 9.43
C LYS A 14 -7.26 -40.76 8.50
N TRP A 15 -6.97 -41.68 7.58
CA TRP A 15 -5.89 -41.67 6.60
C TRP A 15 -5.87 -40.46 5.65
N TYR A 16 -7.02 -39.81 5.40
CA TYR A 16 -7.08 -38.59 4.59
C TYR A 16 -6.47 -37.35 5.28
N ARG A 17 -6.29 -37.35 6.61
CA ARG A 17 -5.55 -36.29 7.34
C ARG A 17 -4.04 -36.31 7.08
N LYS A 18 -3.52 -37.34 6.39
CA LYS A 18 -2.12 -37.38 5.92
C LYS A 18 -1.91 -36.64 4.58
N LEU A 19 -2.97 -36.35 3.81
CA LEU A 19 -2.85 -35.74 2.47
C LEU A 19 -2.76 -34.20 2.52
N LEU A 20 -3.44 -33.54 3.47
CA LEU A 20 -3.12 -32.19 3.91
C LEU A 20 -2.60 -32.26 5.33
N SER A 21 -1.29 -32.04 5.53
CA SER A 21 -0.70 -32.06 6.88
C SER A 21 -1.48 -31.13 7.82
N PHE A 22 -1.88 -31.63 9.00
CA PHE A 22 -2.66 -30.90 10.02
C PHE A 22 -2.13 -29.48 10.30
N TRP A 23 -0.81 -29.28 10.20
CA TRP A 23 -0.14 -27.99 10.31
C TRP A 23 -0.59 -26.96 9.25
N ILE A 24 -0.80 -27.36 7.99
CA ILE A 24 -1.27 -26.46 6.92
C ILE A 24 -2.67 -25.93 7.28
N ILE A 25 -3.58 -26.83 7.67
CA ILE A 25 -4.96 -26.44 8.02
C ILE A 25 -4.94 -25.46 9.20
N HIS A 26 -4.13 -25.74 10.22
CA HIS A 26 -3.99 -24.88 11.38
C HIS A 26 -3.46 -23.49 11.03
N GLU A 27 -2.39 -23.39 10.23
CA GLU A 27 -1.86 -22.08 9.80
C GLU A 27 -2.83 -21.36 8.87
N CYS A 28 -3.54 -22.06 7.98
CA CYS A 28 -4.60 -21.46 7.15
C CYS A 28 -5.69 -20.83 8.03
N ILE A 29 -6.10 -21.47 9.13
CA ILE A 29 -7.08 -20.90 10.06
C ILE A 29 -6.55 -19.63 10.70
N ILE A 30 -5.28 -19.61 11.14
CA ILE A 30 -4.66 -18.42 11.75
C ILE A 30 -4.57 -17.28 10.74
N ILE A 31 -4.09 -17.56 9.53
CA ILE A 31 -3.95 -16.57 8.46
C ILE A 31 -5.32 -15.99 8.11
N ASN A 32 -6.35 -16.83 7.91
CA ASN A 32 -7.69 -16.35 7.55
C ASN A 32 -8.37 -15.55 8.67
N LYS A 33 -8.14 -15.90 9.94
CA LYS A 33 -8.59 -15.11 11.09
C LYS A 33 -8.01 -13.69 11.10
N LEU A 34 -6.82 -13.49 10.54
CA LEU A 34 -6.19 -12.17 10.37
C LEU A 34 -6.60 -11.49 9.07
N ALA A 35 -6.64 -12.26 7.98
CA ALA A 35 -6.82 -11.75 6.63
C ALA A 35 -8.24 -11.24 6.41
N TRP A 36 -9.27 -12.04 6.71
CA TRP A 36 -10.65 -11.68 6.37
C TRP A 36 -11.15 -10.39 7.04
N PRO A 37 -10.90 -10.17 8.35
CA PRO A 37 -11.21 -8.89 8.96
C PRO A 37 -10.45 -7.72 8.34
N SER A 38 -9.18 -7.94 7.97
CA SER A 38 -8.37 -6.91 7.31
C SER A 38 -8.91 -6.58 5.91
N VAL A 39 -9.31 -7.58 5.13
CA VAL A 39 -9.97 -7.41 3.81
C VAL A 39 -11.24 -6.58 3.95
N LEU A 40 -12.13 -6.96 4.87
CA LEU A 40 -13.39 -6.24 5.10
C LEU A 40 -13.16 -4.80 5.59
N SER A 41 -12.17 -4.60 6.45
CA SER A 41 -11.78 -3.27 6.93
C SER A 41 -11.22 -2.39 5.80
N SER A 42 -10.37 -2.96 4.93
CA SER A 42 -9.84 -2.28 3.75
C SER A 42 -10.95 -1.89 2.79
N PHE A 43 -11.83 -2.83 2.44
CA PHE A 43 -13.00 -2.57 1.59
C PHE A 43 -13.87 -1.44 2.17
N SER A 44 -14.17 -1.52 3.46
CA SER A 44 -14.96 -0.50 4.16
C SER A 44 -14.27 0.86 4.18
N THR A 45 -12.94 0.91 4.20
CA THR A 45 -12.18 2.17 4.14
C THR A 45 -12.32 2.82 2.77
N THR A 46 -12.24 2.03 1.69
CA THR A 46 -12.42 2.54 0.31
C THR A 46 -13.82 3.14 0.11
N MET A 47 -14.84 2.58 0.76
CA MET A 47 -16.21 3.10 0.70
C MET A 47 -16.33 4.55 1.20
N LEU A 48 -15.48 4.99 2.14
CA LEU A 48 -15.51 6.39 2.61
C LEU A 48 -15.34 7.39 1.46
N SER A 49 -14.38 7.13 0.57
CA SER A 49 -14.11 7.97 -0.60
C SER A 49 -15.19 7.82 -1.67
N VAL A 50 -15.73 6.61 -1.87
CA VAL A 50 -16.82 6.36 -2.83
C VAL A 50 -18.08 7.13 -2.44
N ILE A 51 -18.43 7.16 -1.14
CA ILE A 51 -19.58 7.92 -0.63
C ILE A 51 -19.42 9.41 -0.96
N CYS A 52 -18.23 10.00 -0.77
CA CYS A 52 -17.97 11.40 -1.12
C CYS A 52 -18.29 11.68 -2.60
N LEU A 53 -17.80 10.82 -3.50
CA LEU A 53 -18.03 10.96 -4.94
C LEU A 53 -19.50 10.79 -5.32
N ILE A 54 -20.22 9.88 -4.67
CA ILE A 54 -21.66 9.71 -4.90
C ILE A 54 -22.39 11.00 -4.54
N PHE A 55 -22.18 11.54 -3.33
CA PHE A 55 -22.89 12.74 -2.92
C PHE A 55 -22.51 13.97 -3.75
N THR A 56 -21.23 14.18 -4.07
CA THR A 56 -20.81 15.33 -4.88
C THR A 56 -21.25 15.23 -6.33
N GLY A 57 -21.34 14.03 -6.89
CA GLY A 57 -21.92 13.79 -8.22
C GLY A 57 -23.40 14.18 -8.34
N HIS A 58 -24.16 14.13 -7.24
CA HIS A 58 -25.59 14.48 -7.23
C HIS A 58 -25.86 15.97 -6.97
N ILE A 59 -24.85 16.81 -6.77
CA ILE A 59 -25.02 18.27 -6.58
C ILE A 59 -25.47 18.97 -7.89
N GLY A 60 -25.35 18.31 -9.05
CA GLY A 60 -25.94 18.77 -10.31
C GLY A 60 -24.99 19.50 -11.28
N ARG A 61 -23.68 19.58 -10.97
CA ARG A 61 -22.63 20.01 -11.91
C ARG A 61 -21.49 19.00 -11.95
N GLY A 62 -21.12 18.54 -13.14
CA GLY A 62 -20.02 17.57 -13.34
C GLY A 62 -18.69 18.06 -12.76
N VAL A 63 -18.43 19.36 -12.82
CA VAL A 63 -17.21 20.00 -12.28
C VAL A 63 -17.03 19.73 -10.78
N TYR A 64 -18.11 19.58 -10.00
CA TYR A 64 -18.01 19.25 -8.57
C TYR A 64 -17.51 17.83 -8.32
N LEU A 65 -17.95 16.86 -9.14
CA LEU A 65 -17.45 15.50 -9.08
C LEU A 65 -15.98 15.47 -9.48
N ASP A 66 -15.62 16.13 -10.59
CA ASP A 66 -14.25 16.17 -11.11
C ASP A 66 -13.28 16.81 -10.11
N GLY A 67 -13.65 17.97 -9.54
CA GLY A 67 -12.85 18.65 -8.52
C GLY A 67 -12.71 17.84 -7.23
N THR A 68 -13.76 17.14 -6.81
CA THR A 68 -13.70 16.25 -5.63
C THR A 68 -12.82 15.04 -5.87
N ALA A 69 -12.96 14.39 -7.03
CA ALA A 69 -12.15 13.25 -7.41
C ALA A 69 -10.65 13.63 -7.50
N LEU A 70 -10.36 14.78 -8.11
CA LEU A 70 -9.00 15.32 -8.18
C LEU A 70 -8.44 15.64 -6.80
N ALA A 71 -9.23 16.25 -5.90
CA ALA A 71 -8.81 16.47 -4.52
C ALA A 71 -8.48 15.18 -3.77
N LEU A 72 -9.32 14.14 -3.89
CA LEU A 72 -9.11 12.86 -3.23
C LEU A 72 -7.87 12.12 -3.78
N SER A 73 -7.66 12.14 -5.11
CA SER A 73 -6.44 11.60 -5.74
C SER A 73 -5.19 12.38 -5.28
N PHE A 74 -5.25 13.72 -5.29
CA PHE A 74 -4.15 14.55 -4.82
C PHE A 74 -3.85 14.28 -3.34
N ALA A 75 -4.87 14.17 -2.47
CA ALA A 75 -4.70 13.78 -1.06
C ALA A 75 -4.08 12.39 -0.89
N ASN A 76 -4.45 11.44 -1.75
CA ASN A 76 -3.92 10.09 -1.74
C ASN A 76 -2.41 10.10 -2.02
N VAL A 77 -2.02 10.71 -3.14
CA VAL A 77 -0.63 10.84 -3.60
C VAL A 77 0.23 11.59 -2.58
N THR A 78 -0.25 12.74 -2.12
CA THR A 78 0.57 13.69 -1.36
C THR A 78 0.47 13.54 0.14
N GLY A 79 -0.46 12.73 0.64
CA GLY A 79 -0.71 12.60 2.06
C GLY A 79 -0.91 11.17 2.53
N THR A 80 -1.85 10.42 1.95
CA THR A 80 -2.19 9.08 2.47
C THR A 80 -1.08 8.06 2.20
N SER A 81 -0.57 7.99 0.97
CA SER A 81 0.55 7.12 0.61
C SER A 81 1.78 7.35 1.51
N ILE A 82 2.08 8.61 1.83
CA ILE A 82 3.21 8.99 2.69
C ILE A 82 3.05 8.43 4.10
N VAL A 83 1.85 8.61 4.68
CA VAL A 83 1.55 8.13 6.04
C VAL A 83 1.52 6.60 6.10
N VAL A 84 0.86 5.94 5.13
CA VAL A 84 0.83 4.47 5.03
C VAL A 84 2.25 3.92 4.85
N GLY A 85 3.05 4.60 4.02
CA GLY A 85 4.46 4.34 3.78
C GLY A 85 5.31 4.38 5.04
N LEU A 86 5.35 5.52 5.73
CA LEU A 86 6.12 5.71 6.96
C LEU A 86 5.63 4.81 8.10
N SER A 87 4.32 4.59 8.20
CA SER A 87 3.74 3.72 9.24
C SER A 87 4.03 2.24 9.02
N SER A 88 4.46 1.82 7.82
CA SER A 88 4.85 0.42 7.59
C SER A 88 6.08 -0.02 8.41
N GLY A 89 6.85 0.92 8.97
CA GLY A 89 7.86 0.60 9.99
C GLY A 89 7.26 -0.13 11.21
N MET A 90 6.01 0.20 11.58
CA MET A 90 5.28 -0.52 12.62
C MET A 90 4.97 -1.97 12.21
N ASP A 91 4.67 -2.22 10.94
CA ASP A 91 4.35 -3.58 10.48
C ASP A 91 5.50 -4.55 10.78
N THR A 92 6.74 -4.09 10.63
CA THR A 92 7.95 -4.84 11.01
C THR A 92 8.18 -4.83 12.52
N LEU A 93 8.34 -3.65 13.12
CA LEU A 93 8.86 -3.52 14.47
C LEU A 93 7.85 -3.98 15.53
N CYS A 94 6.57 -3.66 15.35
CA CYS A 94 5.53 -4.05 16.30
C CYS A 94 5.21 -5.54 16.22
N SER A 95 5.17 -6.15 15.03
CA SER A 95 4.94 -7.60 14.90
C SER A 95 6.11 -8.41 15.47
N GLN A 96 7.36 -8.00 15.19
CA GLN A 96 8.53 -8.67 15.77
C GLN A 96 8.54 -8.51 17.31
N ALA A 97 8.30 -7.31 17.82
CA ALA A 97 8.20 -7.06 19.26
C ALA A 97 7.11 -7.89 19.95
N TYR A 98 5.92 -7.96 19.33
CA TYR A 98 4.81 -8.75 19.85
C TYR A 98 5.13 -10.25 19.85
N GLY A 99 5.74 -10.76 18.76
CA GLY A 99 6.23 -12.12 18.67
C GLY A 99 7.28 -12.48 19.74
N GLY A 100 8.19 -11.54 20.03
CA GLY A 100 9.19 -11.64 21.08
C GLY A 100 8.65 -11.39 22.49
N LYS A 101 7.33 -11.21 22.64
CA LYS A 101 6.63 -10.92 23.91
C LYS A 101 7.08 -9.64 24.61
N ASN A 102 7.77 -8.74 23.91
CA ASN A 102 8.03 -7.40 24.43
C ASN A 102 6.84 -6.51 24.09
N TYR A 103 5.75 -6.63 24.84
CA TYR A 103 4.52 -5.89 24.56
C TYR A 103 4.67 -4.38 24.78
N ARG A 104 5.48 -3.97 25.75
CA ARG A 104 5.70 -2.55 26.08
C ARG A 104 6.36 -1.77 24.94
N ILE A 105 7.33 -2.35 24.23
CA ILE A 105 8.00 -1.65 23.12
C ILE A 105 7.06 -1.43 21.94
N VAL A 106 6.00 -2.23 21.79
CA VAL A 106 4.94 -2.03 20.78
C VAL A 106 4.28 -0.67 20.96
N GLY A 107 3.88 -0.31 22.19
CA GLY A 107 3.31 1.01 22.49
C GLY A 107 4.29 2.16 22.29
N VAL A 108 5.58 1.95 22.55
CA VAL A 108 6.62 2.95 22.29
C VAL A 108 6.81 3.18 20.78
N TYR A 109 6.82 2.11 19.97
CA TYR A 109 6.85 2.24 18.51
C TYR A 109 5.60 2.96 17.97
N PHE A 110 4.42 2.68 18.51
CA PHE A 110 3.18 3.37 18.16
C PHE A 110 3.25 4.88 18.45
N GLN A 111 3.73 5.26 19.65
CA GLN A 111 3.93 6.67 20.00
C GLN A 111 4.96 7.35 19.09
N ARG A 112 6.10 6.70 18.85
CA ARG A 112 7.15 7.23 17.97
C ARG A 112 6.64 7.44 16.55
N ALA A 113 5.92 6.46 16.00
CA ALA A 113 5.30 6.57 14.69
C ALA A 113 4.25 7.68 14.64
N SER A 114 3.48 7.87 15.72
CA SER A 114 2.51 8.95 15.85
C SER A 114 3.16 10.31 15.81
N ILE A 115 4.20 10.55 16.60
CA ILE A 115 4.93 11.83 16.60
C ILE A 115 5.54 12.07 15.21
N LEU A 116 6.24 11.09 14.64
CA LEU A 116 6.87 11.21 13.32
C LEU A 116 5.85 11.54 12.23
N CYS A 117 4.73 10.80 12.15
CA CYS A 117 3.73 11.02 11.12
C CYS A 117 2.96 12.35 11.31
N LEU A 118 2.72 12.77 12.56
CA LEU A 118 2.12 14.07 12.85
C LEU A 118 3.04 15.23 12.45
N LEU A 119 4.37 15.09 12.61
CA LEU A 119 5.33 16.09 12.09
C LEU A 119 5.29 16.17 10.55
N VAL A 120 5.11 15.03 9.87
CA VAL A 120 4.94 15.00 8.40
C VAL A 120 3.62 15.66 7.95
N CYS A 121 2.68 15.91 8.86
CA CYS A 121 1.47 16.66 8.56
C CYS A 121 1.77 18.12 8.17
N PHE A 122 2.83 18.74 8.70
CA PHE A 122 3.20 20.12 8.36
C PHE A 122 3.53 20.34 6.87
N PRO A 123 4.45 19.57 6.24
CA PRO A 123 4.69 19.71 4.81
C PRO A 123 3.47 19.32 3.96
N ILE A 124 2.65 18.36 4.42
CA ILE A 124 1.38 18.01 3.73
C ILE A 124 0.43 19.21 3.73
N TRP A 125 0.23 19.87 4.87
CA TRP A 125 -0.60 21.08 4.96
C TRP A 125 -0.07 22.21 4.10
N ALA A 126 1.25 22.47 4.10
CA ALA A 126 1.85 23.49 3.26
C ALA A 126 1.50 23.26 1.78
N MET A 127 1.55 22.00 1.32
CA MET A 127 1.17 21.66 -0.05
C MET A 127 -0.35 21.76 -0.29
N TRP A 128 -1.18 21.29 0.64
CA TRP A 128 -2.64 21.28 0.50
C TRP A 128 -3.27 22.69 0.52
N LEU A 129 -2.71 23.60 1.31
CA LEU A 129 -3.13 25.00 1.32
C LEU A 129 -2.90 25.70 -0.03
N ASN A 130 -1.90 25.23 -0.78
CA ASN A 130 -1.50 25.74 -2.10
C ASN A 130 -2.02 24.89 -3.27
N THR A 131 -2.92 23.92 -3.04
CA THR A 131 -3.32 22.96 -4.10
C THR A 131 -3.92 23.64 -5.33
N GLU A 132 -4.78 24.65 -5.18
CA GLU A 132 -5.35 25.37 -6.32
C GLU A 132 -4.27 25.91 -7.26
N SER A 133 -3.29 26.63 -6.72
CA SER A 133 -2.16 27.18 -7.50
C SER A 133 -1.30 26.08 -8.12
N LEU A 134 -1.06 24.99 -7.38
CA LEU A 134 -0.29 23.84 -7.89
C LEU A 134 -1.00 23.13 -9.04
N LEU A 135 -2.32 22.96 -8.97
CA LEU A 135 -3.11 22.32 -10.03
C LEU A 135 -3.20 23.22 -11.26
N ILE A 136 -3.35 24.53 -11.09
CA ILE A 136 -3.29 25.50 -12.20
C ILE A 136 -1.90 25.44 -12.87
N LEU A 137 -0.82 25.34 -12.10
CA LEU A 137 0.55 25.16 -12.63
C LEU A 137 0.69 23.85 -13.41
N LEU A 138 -0.02 22.80 -13.00
CA LEU A 138 -0.13 21.52 -13.72
C LEU A 138 -1.17 21.57 -14.87
N HIS A 139 -1.57 22.77 -15.29
CA HIS A 139 -2.49 23.03 -16.41
C HIS A 139 -3.88 22.37 -16.24
N GLN A 140 -4.35 22.21 -15.00
CA GLN A 140 -5.74 21.83 -14.75
C GLN A 140 -6.69 22.99 -14.99
N ASP A 141 -7.96 22.67 -15.27
CA ASP A 141 -9.03 23.65 -15.37
C ASP A 141 -9.15 24.47 -14.08
N VAL A 142 -9.32 25.79 -14.22
CA VAL A 142 -9.30 26.73 -13.10
C VAL A 142 -10.45 26.48 -12.12
N GLU A 143 -11.65 26.13 -12.62
CA GLU A 143 -12.80 25.85 -11.78
C GLU A 143 -12.61 24.53 -11.00
N VAL A 144 -12.14 23.49 -11.68
CA VAL A 144 -11.81 22.18 -11.06
C VAL A 144 -10.71 22.34 -10.01
N ALA A 145 -9.65 23.09 -10.31
CA ALA A 145 -8.54 23.37 -9.41
C ALA A 145 -8.98 24.15 -8.16
N ALA A 146 -9.87 25.14 -8.31
CA ALA A 146 -10.42 25.92 -7.21
C ALA A 146 -11.28 25.03 -6.28
N ILE A 147 -12.12 24.16 -6.84
CA ILE A 147 -12.91 23.20 -6.06
C ILE A 147 -11.99 22.24 -5.30
N ALA A 148 -10.98 21.69 -5.96
CA ALA A 148 -10.04 20.77 -5.34
C ALA A 148 -9.24 21.45 -4.20
N GLY A 149 -8.83 22.70 -4.40
CA GLY A 149 -8.16 23.51 -3.39
C GLY A 149 -9.04 23.75 -2.16
N LYS A 150 -10.30 24.14 -2.33
CA LYS A 150 -11.25 24.31 -1.22
C LYS A 150 -11.47 23.02 -0.44
N TYR A 151 -11.64 21.90 -1.15
CA TYR A 151 -11.83 20.58 -0.55
C TYR A 151 -10.63 20.19 0.34
N LEU A 152 -9.40 20.37 -0.16
CA LEU A 152 -8.18 20.01 0.56
C LEU A 152 -7.86 20.92 1.74
N ARG A 153 -8.20 22.21 1.66
CA ARG A 153 -8.08 23.13 2.81
C ARG A 153 -8.90 22.64 4.01
N ILE A 154 -10.09 22.09 3.78
CA ILE A 154 -10.91 21.48 4.83
C ILE A 154 -10.28 20.18 5.31
N LEU A 155 -9.80 19.32 4.40
CA LEU A 155 -9.14 18.06 4.77
C LEU A 155 -7.84 18.24 5.56
N CYS A 156 -7.20 19.42 5.55
CA CYS A 156 -6.10 19.71 6.46
C CYS A 156 -6.47 19.38 7.92
N VAL A 157 -7.69 19.75 8.34
CA VAL A 157 -8.20 19.48 9.70
C VAL A 157 -8.40 17.99 9.96
N ALA A 158 -8.74 17.21 8.92
CA ALA A 158 -8.92 15.76 9.01
C ALA A 158 -7.61 14.99 9.05
N LYS A 159 -6.52 15.54 8.51
CA LYS A 159 -5.29 14.78 8.28
C LYS A 159 -4.67 14.17 9.56
N PRO A 160 -4.60 14.88 10.70
CA PRO A 160 -4.17 14.28 11.97
C PRO A 160 -5.04 13.08 12.38
N ALA A 161 -6.36 13.15 12.19
CA ALA A 161 -7.26 12.04 12.49
C ALA A 161 -7.00 10.82 11.59
N VAL A 162 -6.77 11.04 10.30
CA VAL A 162 -6.36 9.97 9.36
C VAL A 162 -5.09 9.27 9.83
N ILE A 163 -4.09 10.04 10.28
CA ILE A 163 -2.83 9.50 10.82
C ILE A 163 -3.10 8.62 12.04
N ILE A 164 -3.84 9.14 13.02
CA ILE A 164 -4.17 8.40 14.25
C ILE A 164 -4.94 7.12 13.93
N TYR A 165 -5.91 7.19 13.02
CA TYR A 165 -6.68 6.04 12.55
C TYR A 165 -5.78 4.95 11.94
N ILE A 166 -4.91 5.31 10.98
CA ILE A 166 -4.02 4.37 10.30
C ILE A 166 -3.08 3.69 11.29
N LEU A 167 -2.45 4.49 12.17
CA LEU A 167 -1.51 3.98 13.16
C LEU A 167 -2.20 3.08 14.20
N SER A 168 -3.40 3.44 14.64
CA SER A 168 -4.18 2.65 15.60
C SER A 168 -4.60 1.32 15.00
N THR A 169 -4.97 1.32 13.71
CA THR A 169 -5.29 0.10 12.96
C THR A 169 -4.07 -0.84 12.93
N LYS A 170 -2.88 -0.33 12.59
CA LYS A 170 -1.63 -1.11 12.59
C LYS A 170 -1.24 -1.60 13.98
N PHE A 171 -1.43 -0.78 15.02
CA PHE A 171 -1.18 -1.17 16.41
C PHE A 171 -2.03 -2.38 16.80
N LEU A 172 -3.32 -2.40 16.44
CA LEU A 172 -4.19 -3.55 16.71
C LEU A 172 -3.83 -4.78 15.85
N GLN A 173 -3.63 -4.58 14.54
CA GLN A 173 -3.31 -5.65 13.59
C GLN A 173 -2.03 -6.40 13.96
N THR A 174 -0.95 -5.70 14.31
CA THR A 174 0.34 -6.30 14.67
C THR A 174 0.28 -7.16 15.94
N GLN A 175 -0.74 -6.97 16.78
CA GLN A 175 -1.00 -7.75 17.98
C GLN A 175 -2.01 -8.88 17.75
N ASN A 176 -2.38 -9.17 16.50
CA ASN A 176 -3.42 -10.13 16.09
C ASN A 176 -4.84 -9.74 16.52
N VAL A 177 -5.10 -8.47 16.81
CA VAL A 177 -6.42 -7.96 17.17
C VAL A 177 -7.02 -7.26 15.96
N VAL A 178 -7.77 -8.01 15.13
CA VAL A 178 -8.30 -7.50 13.86
C VAL A 178 -9.83 -7.42 13.80
N ASN A 179 -10.55 -8.22 14.59
CA ASN A 179 -12.02 -8.22 14.57
C ASN A 179 -12.66 -6.84 14.85
N PRO A 180 -12.14 -6.02 15.78
CA PRO A 180 -12.71 -4.70 16.04
C PRO A 180 -12.64 -3.77 14.85
N THR A 181 -11.63 -3.91 13.98
CA THR A 181 -11.39 -2.95 12.89
C THR A 181 -12.55 -2.93 11.90
N ILE A 182 -13.20 -4.07 11.67
CA ILE A 182 -14.42 -4.16 10.83
C ILE A 182 -15.52 -3.29 11.41
N PHE A 183 -15.87 -3.50 12.68
CA PHE A 183 -16.99 -2.82 13.32
C PHE A 183 -16.74 -1.31 13.44
N LEU A 184 -15.53 -0.92 13.84
CA LEU A 184 -15.16 0.49 13.97
C LEU A 184 -15.21 1.20 12.61
N THR A 185 -14.72 0.55 11.54
CA THR A 185 -14.74 1.12 10.19
C THR A 185 -16.15 1.16 9.60
N ALA A 186 -17.01 0.18 9.90
CA ALA A 186 -18.41 0.18 9.51
C ALA A 186 -19.18 1.34 10.19
N ILE A 187 -18.98 1.56 11.50
CA ILE A 187 -19.56 2.70 12.22
C ILE A 187 -19.09 4.02 11.58
N GLY A 188 -17.80 4.14 11.24
CA GLY A 188 -17.29 5.32 10.56
C GLY A 188 -17.95 5.58 9.21
N ASN A 189 -18.31 4.54 8.44
CA ASN A 189 -19.08 4.70 7.20
C ASN A 189 -20.52 5.14 7.46
N VAL A 190 -21.17 4.65 8.51
CA VAL A 190 -22.51 5.11 8.90
C VAL A 190 -22.47 6.60 9.27
N VAL A 191 -21.47 7.02 10.05
CA VAL A 191 -21.22 8.44 10.33
C VAL A 191 -21.01 9.21 9.04
N ASN A 192 -20.22 8.67 8.11
CA ASN A 192 -19.96 9.31 6.82
C ASN A 192 -21.21 9.54 5.98
N ILE A 193 -22.08 8.53 5.87
CA ILE A 193 -23.36 8.64 5.14
C ILE A 193 -24.27 9.67 5.83
N GLY A 194 -24.39 9.59 7.17
CA GLY A 194 -25.22 10.52 7.94
C GLY A 194 -24.75 11.97 7.83
N CYS A 195 -23.44 12.21 7.93
CA CYS A 195 -22.86 13.54 7.79
C CYS A 195 -22.98 14.07 6.36
N HIS A 196 -22.82 13.22 5.33
CA HIS A 196 -23.04 13.63 3.94
C HIS A 196 -24.50 14.00 3.69
N TYR A 197 -25.45 13.21 4.18
CA TYR A 197 -26.87 13.55 4.10
C TYR A 197 -27.16 14.90 4.79
N LEU A 198 -26.63 15.11 5.99
CA LEU A 198 -26.82 16.37 6.71
C LEU A 198 -26.19 17.57 5.97
N PHE A 199 -24.90 17.51 5.67
CA PHE A 199 -24.16 18.67 5.16
C PHE A 199 -24.41 18.95 3.67
N VAL A 200 -24.55 17.91 2.84
CA VAL A 200 -24.73 18.08 1.39
C VAL A 200 -26.22 18.21 1.04
N VAL A 201 -27.08 17.33 1.55
CA VAL A 201 -28.49 17.28 1.15
C VAL A 201 -29.34 18.25 1.98
N HIS A 202 -29.25 18.19 3.31
CA HIS A 202 -30.13 18.98 4.17
C HIS A 202 -29.69 20.45 4.30
N LEU A 203 -28.40 20.69 4.53
CA LEU A 203 -27.84 22.04 4.69
C LEU A 203 -27.40 22.70 3.38
N GLY A 204 -27.30 21.95 2.28
CA GLY A 204 -26.94 22.49 0.97
C GLY A 204 -25.52 23.07 0.89
N LEU A 205 -24.58 22.63 1.73
CA LEU A 205 -23.20 23.16 1.78
C LEU A 205 -22.31 22.73 0.60
N GLY A 206 -22.88 22.03 -0.39
CA GLY A 206 -22.19 21.61 -1.60
C GLY A 206 -20.94 20.77 -1.34
N VAL A 207 -19.88 21.05 -2.10
CA VAL A 207 -18.60 20.30 -2.06
C VAL A 207 -17.85 20.50 -0.75
N GLU A 208 -17.95 21.68 -0.14
CA GLU A 208 -17.37 21.95 1.18
C GLU A 208 -18.06 21.10 2.26
N GLY A 209 -19.38 20.94 2.17
CA GLY A 209 -20.14 20.03 3.02
C GLY A 209 -19.66 18.58 2.95
N SER A 210 -19.33 18.08 1.76
CA SER A 210 -18.75 16.74 1.60
C SER A 210 -17.36 16.63 2.24
N ALA A 211 -16.50 17.62 2.06
CA ALA A 211 -15.19 17.65 2.72
C ALA A 211 -15.30 17.67 4.26
N MET A 212 -16.26 18.42 4.80
CA MET A 212 -16.55 18.45 6.23
C MET A 212 -17.09 17.11 6.74
N ALA A 213 -17.98 16.46 5.98
CA ALA A 213 -18.53 15.15 6.33
C ALA A 213 -17.43 14.08 6.39
N LEU A 214 -16.54 14.06 5.38
CA LEU A 214 -15.39 13.17 5.37
C LEU A 214 -14.44 13.47 6.54
N SER A 215 -14.22 14.74 6.85
CA SER A 215 -13.37 15.17 7.96
C SER A 215 -13.89 14.69 9.31
N LEU A 216 -15.19 14.89 9.58
CA LEU A 216 -15.84 14.43 10.81
C LEU A 216 -15.84 12.91 10.92
N SER A 217 -15.99 12.21 9.79
CA SER A 217 -15.90 10.75 9.74
C SER A 217 -14.53 10.24 10.15
N TYR A 218 -13.45 10.84 9.66
CA TYR A 218 -12.09 10.47 10.08
C TYR A 218 -11.83 10.78 11.56
N TRP A 219 -12.33 11.91 12.08
CA TRP A 219 -12.24 12.20 13.51
C TRP A 219 -13.02 11.18 14.35
N SER A 220 -14.22 10.80 13.91
CA SER A 220 -15.00 9.75 14.57
C SER A 220 -14.24 8.43 14.61
N LEU A 221 -13.61 8.01 13.50
CA LEU A 221 -12.77 6.82 13.44
C LEU A 221 -11.57 6.91 14.38
N ALA A 222 -10.82 8.02 14.34
CA ALA A 222 -9.67 8.22 15.22
C ALA A 222 -10.06 8.09 16.70
N ILE A 223 -11.15 8.74 17.10
CA ILE A 223 -11.67 8.68 18.48
C ILE A 223 -12.11 7.25 18.83
N LEU A 224 -12.90 6.61 17.97
CA LEU A 224 -13.40 5.24 18.20
C LEU A 224 -12.27 4.23 18.36
N TYR A 225 -11.22 4.30 17.54
CA TYR A 225 -10.03 3.44 17.66
C TYR A 225 -9.25 3.71 18.95
N LEU A 226 -9.06 4.98 19.34
CA LEU A 226 -8.38 5.32 20.59
C LEU A 226 -9.18 4.89 21.82
N LEU A 227 -10.51 5.07 21.82
CA LEU A 227 -11.40 4.60 22.88
C LEU A 227 -11.35 3.07 22.98
N TYR A 228 -11.39 2.36 21.85
CA TYR A 228 -11.25 0.90 21.83
C TYR A 228 -9.92 0.47 22.46
N ILE A 229 -8.80 1.09 22.06
CA ILE A 229 -7.49 0.77 22.64
C ILE A 229 -7.51 1.03 24.15
N ARG A 230 -8.02 2.19 24.60
CA ARG A 230 -8.05 2.62 26.01
C ARG A 230 -8.91 1.72 26.91
N PHE A 231 -10.02 1.21 26.42
CA PHE A 231 -10.94 0.33 27.17
C PHE A 231 -10.63 -1.16 26.98
N SER A 232 -9.84 -1.52 25.98
CA SER A 232 -9.33 -2.88 25.83
C SER A 232 -8.23 -3.19 26.86
N SER A 233 -8.04 -4.48 27.16
CA SER A 233 -6.93 -4.93 28.01
C SER A 233 -5.54 -4.64 27.40
N LEU A 234 -5.46 -4.33 26.10
CA LEU A 234 -4.21 -4.00 25.40
C LEU A 234 -3.54 -2.72 25.95
N TYR A 235 -4.33 -1.78 26.47
CA TYR A 235 -3.80 -0.57 27.08
C TYR A 235 -2.85 -0.93 28.24
N HIS A 236 -3.26 -1.84 29.11
CA HIS A 236 -2.45 -2.22 30.27
C HIS A 236 -1.22 -3.06 29.91
N THR A 237 -1.28 -3.86 28.84
CA THR A 237 -0.17 -4.75 28.45
C THR A 237 0.85 -4.08 27.52
N SER A 238 0.36 -3.29 26.56
CA SER A 238 1.17 -2.88 25.40
C SER A 238 1.34 -1.36 25.33
N TRP A 239 0.43 -0.56 25.87
CA TRP A 239 0.54 0.90 25.85
C TRP A 239 -0.07 1.57 27.09
N PRO A 240 0.61 1.54 28.25
CA PRO A 240 0.07 2.08 29.51
C PRO A 240 0.05 3.61 29.57
N GLY A 241 0.53 4.31 28.54
CA GLY A 241 0.61 5.78 28.49
C GLY A 241 1.81 6.28 27.69
N TRP A 242 1.95 7.61 27.66
CA TRP A 242 3.08 8.27 27.00
C TRP A 242 4.40 8.01 27.72
N SER A 243 5.47 7.79 26.97
CA SER A 243 6.83 7.60 27.48
C SER A 243 7.81 8.47 26.70
N CYS A 244 8.81 9.03 27.40
CA CYS A 244 9.94 9.72 26.77
C CYS A 244 10.76 8.81 25.84
N ASP A 245 10.62 7.48 25.95
CA ASP A 245 11.25 6.53 25.02
C ASP A 245 10.76 6.67 23.57
N ALA A 246 9.57 7.28 23.37
CA ALA A 246 9.06 7.64 22.04
C ALA A 246 9.98 8.65 21.33
N LEU A 247 10.69 9.49 22.08
CA LEU A 247 11.63 10.50 21.55
C LEU A 247 13.02 9.94 21.24
N LYS A 248 13.33 8.71 21.65
CA LYS A 248 14.60 8.03 21.37
C LYS A 248 14.47 7.10 20.16
N GLY A 249 15.58 6.70 19.53
CA GLY A 249 15.57 5.62 18.53
C GLY A 249 14.89 5.94 17.18
N TRP A 250 14.83 7.22 16.78
CA TRP A 250 14.20 7.65 15.53
C TRP A 250 14.89 7.07 14.30
N LEU A 251 16.23 7.07 14.29
CA LEU A 251 17.01 6.47 13.20
C LEU A 251 16.70 4.98 13.01
N HIS A 252 16.52 4.26 14.12
CA HIS A 252 16.13 2.85 14.07
C HIS A 252 14.75 2.67 13.44
N TYR A 253 13.76 3.49 13.81
CA TYR A 253 12.44 3.45 13.17
C TYR A 253 12.52 3.83 11.68
N CYS A 254 13.22 4.92 11.34
CA CYS A 254 13.36 5.41 9.97
C CYS A 254 14.07 4.41 9.04
N LYS A 255 14.97 3.56 9.56
CA LYS A 255 15.56 2.43 8.83
C LYS A 255 14.51 1.49 8.21
N TYR A 256 13.32 1.43 8.81
CA TYR A 256 12.19 0.60 8.38
C TYR A 256 11.09 1.44 7.74
N GLY A 257 10.76 2.61 8.29
CA GLY A 257 9.71 3.49 7.78
C GLY A 257 10.03 4.17 6.46
N VAL A 258 11.26 4.66 6.25
CA VAL A 258 11.64 5.38 5.02
C VAL A 258 11.68 4.46 3.79
N PRO A 259 12.26 3.24 3.87
CA PRO A 259 12.11 2.28 2.77
C PRO A 259 10.65 1.92 2.47
N GLY A 260 9.84 1.76 3.52
CA GLY A 260 8.41 1.55 3.38
C GLY A 260 7.68 2.68 2.66
N LEU A 261 8.05 3.92 2.98
CA LEU A 261 7.61 5.14 2.29
C LEU A 261 7.93 5.10 0.80
N ILE A 262 9.19 4.84 0.46
CA ILE A 262 9.64 4.75 -0.94
C ILE A 262 8.86 3.66 -1.67
N MET A 263 8.68 2.50 -1.04
CA MET A 263 7.98 1.39 -1.69
C MET A 263 6.53 1.72 -2.01
N ILE A 264 5.77 2.27 -1.06
CA ILE A 264 4.34 2.58 -1.26
C ILE A 264 4.14 3.79 -2.17
N CYS A 265 4.90 4.87 -1.97
CA CYS A 265 4.73 6.08 -2.78
C CYS A 265 5.04 5.84 -4.25
N PHE A 266 6.19 5.26 -4.60
CA PHE A 266 6.56 5.10 -6.01
C PHE A 266 5.67 4.11 -6.75
N GLU A 267 5.08 3.15 -6.04
CA GLU A 267 4.06 2.25 -6.60
C GLU A 267 2.75 3.02 -6.87
N TRP A 268 2.20 3.69 -5.86
CA TRP A 268 0.91 4.38 -6.00
C TRP A 268 0.97 5.59 -6.94
N TRP A 269 2.06 6.36 -6.88
CA TRP A 269 2.26 7.52 -7.74
C TRP A 269 2.35 7.11 -9.21
N ALA A 270 2.95 5.96 -9.52
CA ALA A 270 3.04 5.48 -10.89
C ALA A 270 1.65 5.19 -11.49
N PHE A 271 0.67 4.72 -10.71
CA PHE A 271 -0.70 4.59 -11.19
C PHE A 271 -1.44 5.94 -11.28
N GLU A 272 -1.16 6.91 -10.42
CA GLU A 272 -1.84 8.22 -10.46
C GLU A 272 -1.34 9.10 -11.62
N ILE A 273 -0.04 9.02 -11.96
CA ILE A 273 0.56 9.68 -13.13
C ILE A 273 -0.11 9.25 -14.45
N GLY A 274 -0.68 8.05 -14.50
CA GLY A 274 -1.33 7.55 -15.71
C GLY A 274 -2.52 8.38 -16.16
N TYR A 275 -3.27 9.00 -15.25
CA TYR A 275 -4.32 9.95 -15.61
C TYR A 275 -3.77 11.13 -16.41
N LEU A 276 -2.62 11.68 -15.98
CA LEU A 276 -1.97 12.81 -16.65
C LEU A 276 -1.40 12.38 -18.01
N VAL A 277 -0.70 11.24 -18.07
CA VAL A 277 -0.10 10.74 -19.31
C VAL A 277 -1.18 10.48 -20.35
N VAL A 278 -2.20 9.71 -19.99
CA VAL A 278 -3.29 9.33 -20.90
C VAL A 278 -4.09 10.57 -21.30
N GLY A 279 -4.40 11.48 -20.37
CA GLY A 279 -5.14 12.70 -20.67
C GLY A 279 -4.38 13.67 -21.58
N ALA A 280 -3.08 13.84 -21.39
CA ALA A 280 -2.28 14.80 -22.14
C ALA A 280 -1.85 14.30 -23.53
N THR A 281 -1.78 12.99 -23.74
CA THR A 281 -1.16 12.41 -24.96
C THR A 281 -2.14 11.75 -25.92
N SER A 282 -3.38 11.52 -25.48
CA SER A 282 -4.37 10.83 -26.30
C SER A 282 -5.07 11.77 -27.28
N ALA A 283 -5.40 11.27 -28.48
CA ALA A 283 -6.20 12.01 -29.46
C ALA A 283 -7.65 12.26 -28.98
N TYR A 284 -8.16 11.39 -28.08
CA TYR A 284 -9.49 11.49 -27.47
C TYR A 284 -9.41 11.51 -25.94
N PRO A 285 -8.92 12.61 -25.31
CA PRO A 285 -8.65 12.65 -23.88
C PRO A 285 -9.83 12.24 -22.99
N LYS A 286 -11.05 12.68 -23.31
CA LYS A 286 -12.24 12.38 -22.50
C LYS A 286 -12.58 10.89 -22.46
N VAL A 287 -12.47 10.20 -23.61
CA VAL A 287 -12.75 8.76 -23.70
C VAL A 287 -11.69 7.97 -22.95
N GLU A 288 -10.42 8.31 -23.19
CA GLU A 288 -9.29 7.60 -22.58
C GLU A 288 -9.21 7.80 -21.06
N ILE A 289 -9.43 9.01 -20.56
CA ILE A 289 -9.53 9.27 -19.12
C ILE A 289 -10.70 8.47 -18.52
N GLY A 290 -11.82 8.35 -19.25
CA GLY A 290 -12.95 7.52 -18.85
C GLY A 290 -12.57 6.04 -18.74
N ILE A 291 -11.88 5.49 -19.74
CA ILE A 291 -11.38 4.11 -19.73
C ILE A 291 -10.41 3.92 -18.56
N TYR A 292 -9.44 4.81 -18.39
CA TYR A 292 -8.46 4.77 -17.31
C TYR A 292 -9.11 4.79 -15.93
N SER A 293 -10.12 5.66 -15.75
CA SER A 293 -10.89 5.77 -14.51
C SER A 293 -11.54 4.44 -14.15
N ILE A 294 -12.23 3.80 -15.10
CA ILE A 294 -12.86 2.49 -14.89
C ILE A 294 -11.81 1.44 -14.54
N MET A 295 -10.70 1.39 -15.29
CA MET A 295 -9.61 0.44 -15.04
C MET A 295 -9.01 0.62 -13.65
N PHE A 296 -8.65 1.84 -13.29
CA PHE A 296 -8.07 2.17 -11.99
C PHE A 296 -9.04 1.83 -10.85
N LYS A 297 -10.34 2.12 -10.99
CA LYS A 297 -11.35 1.78 -9.97
C LYS A 297 -11.55 0.28 -9.81
N ILE A 298 -11.54 -0.48 -10.90
CA ILE A 298 -11.61 -1.95 -10.82
C ILE A 298 -10.35 -2.49 -10.13
N SER A 299 -9.15 -2.02 -10.50
CA SER A 299 -7.90 -2.43 -9.87
C SER A 299 -7.84 -2.09 -8.38
N ASP A 300 -8.20 -0.87 -7.98
CA ASP A 300 -8.24 -0.45 -6.57
C ASP A 300 -9.20 -1.32 -5.74
N GLN A 301 -10.33 -1.72 -6.34
CA GLN A 301 -11.30 -2.57 -5.68
C GLN A 301 -10.80 -4.00 -5.51
N LEU A 302 -10.13 -4.56 -6.52
CA LEU A 302 -9.52 -5.90 -6.46
C LEU A 302 -8.37 -5.96 -5.46
N TYR A 303 -7.58 -4.89 -5.35
CA TYR A 303 -6.44 -4.75 -4.44
C TYR A 303 -6.80 -4.94 -2.96
N SER A 304 -8.07 -4.69 -2.58
CA SER A 304 -8.58 -4.83 -1.20
C SER A 304 -8.45 -6.26 -0.63
N ILE A 305 -8.45 -7.29 -1.47
CA ILE A 305 -8.35 -8.68 -1.02
C ILE A 305 -6.88 -9.10 -0.82
N PRO A 306 -5.99 -8.93 -1.81
CA PRO A 306 -4.56 -9.15 -1.63
C PRO A 306 -3.97 -8.36 -0.45
N ILE A 307 -4.38 -7.10 -0.24
CA ILE A 307 -3.83 -6.29 0.86
C ILE A 307 -4.16 -6.88 2.23
N GLY A 308 -5.38 -7.39 2.44
CA GLY A 308 -5.77 -8.00 3.72
C GLY A 308 -4.97 -9.27 4.03
N TYR A 309 -4.75 -10.12 3.02
CA TYR A 309 -3.86 -11.30 3.15
C TYR A 309 -2.39 -10.90 3.36
N THR A 310 -1.95 -9.82 2.72
CA THR A 310 -0.59 -9.28 2.88
C THR A 310 -0.36 -8.77 4.30
N VAL A 311 -1.32 -8.06 4.90
CA VAL A 311 -1.27 -7.66 6.31
C VAL A 311 -1.16 -8.88 7.21
N ALA A 312 -1.99 -9.89 7.00
CA ALA A 312 -1.96 -11.13 7.77
C ALA A 312 -0.61 -11.86 7.68
N ALA A 313 -0.04 -11.97 6.48
CA ALA A 313 1.26 -12.59 6.26
C ALA A 313 2.40 -11.79 6.91
N THR A 314 2.37 -10.46 6.78
CA THR A 314 3.35 -9.56 7.40
C THR A 314 3.38 -9.74 8.92
N VAL A 315 2.21 -9.69 9.56
CA VAL A 315 2.05 -9.86 11.00
C VAL A 315 2.47 -11.26 11.44
N ARG A 316 1.99 -12.31 10.77
CA ARG A 316 2.29 -13.70 11.17
C ARG A 316 3.77 -14.03 11.02
N VAL A 317 4.41 -13.63 9.92
CA VAL A 317 5.85 -13.85 9.69
C VAL A 317 6.67 -13.05 10.70
N GLY A 318 6.33 -11.77 10.91
CA GLY A 318 7.00 -10.93 11.90
C GLY A 318 6.90 -11.48 13.32
N ASN A 319 5.71 -11.93 13.73
CA ASN A 319 5.49 -12.58 15.03
C ASN A 319 6.35 -13.85 15.20
N LEU A 320 6.47 -14.69 14.16
CA LEU A 320 7.27 -15.91 14.22
C LEU A 320 8.77 -15.65 14.28
N LEU A 321 9.25 -14.63 13.58
CA LEU A 321 10.65 -14.19 13.63
C LEU A 321 10.98 -13.56 14.99
N GLY A 322 10.08 -12.73 15.51
CA GLY A 322 10.16 -12.19 16.87
C GLY A 322 10.13 -13.26 17.96
N ALA A 323 9.47 -14.40 17.71
CA ALA A 323 9.48 -15.56 18.59
C ALA A 323 10.68 -16.51 18.37
N ASN A 324 11.67 -16.10 17.57
CA ASN A 324 12.85 -16.89 17.20
C ASN A 324 12.52 -18.26 16.56
N ASN A 325 11.47 -18.32 15.72
CA ASN A 325 11.08 -19.53 15.00
C ASN A 325 11.22 -19.37 13.46
N PRO A 326 12.45 -19.29 12.93
CA PRO A 326 12.70 -19.03 11.51
C PRO A 326 12.23 -20.15 10.59
N LYS A 327 12.25 -21.42 11.04
CA LYS A 327 11.80 -22.57 10.24
C LYS A 327 10.30 -22.49 9.97
N LEU A 328 9.51 -22.15 11.00
CA LEU A 328 8.07 -21.99 10.86
C LEU A 328 7.74 -20.72 10.06
N ALA A 329 8.43 -19.60 10.31
CA ALA A 329 8.28 -18.37 9.52
C ALA A 329 8.45 -18.62 8.02
N ARG A 330 9.50 -19.38 7.63
CA ARG A 330 9.75 -19.77 6.24
C ARG A 330 8.58 -20.57 5.64
N ARG A 331 8.08 -21.57 6.36
CA ARG A 331 6.98 -22.41 5.86
C ARG A 331 5.68 -21.61 5.72
N VAL A 332 5.39 -20.73 6.68
CA VAL A 332 4.23 -19.84 6.63
C VAL A 332 4.33 -18.87 5.45
N ALA A 333 5.51 -18.30 5.19
CA ALA A 333 5.71 -17.41 4.04
C ALA A 333 5.35 -18.09 2.71
N TYR A 334 5.83 -19.32 2.48
CA TYR A 334 5.46 -20.07 1.26
C TYR A 334 3.99 -20.46 1.24
N LEU A 335 3.40 -20.80 2.39
CA LEU A 335 1.97 -21.08 2.46
C LEU A 335 1.13 -19.86 2.07
N CYS A 336 1.49 -18.67 2.56
CA CYS A 336 0.82 -17.42 2.18
C CYS A 336 0.94 -17.14 0.67
N LEU A 337 2.10 -17.40 0.06
CA LEU A 337 2.29 -17.30 -1.40
C LEU A 337 1.41 -18.30 -2.16
N SER A 338 1.25 -19.53 -1.67
CA SER A 338 0.34 -20.50 -2.28
C SER A 338 -1.13 -20.09 -2.14
N ILE A 339 -1.53 -19.55 -0.99
CA ILE A 339 -2.90 -19.07 -0.76
C ILE A 339 -3.22 -17.93 -1.74
N ILE A 340 -2.35 -16.92 -1.85
CA ILE A 340 -2.63 -15.77 -2.72
C ILE A 340 -2.65 -16.15 -4.20
N PHE A 341 -1.88 -17.16 -4.62
CA PHE A 341 -1.94 -17.69 -5.99
C PHE A 341 -3.31 -18.25 -6.33
N VAL A 342 -3.84 -19.09 -5.45
CA VAL A 342 -5.16 -19.69 -5.67
C VAL A 342 -6.20 -18.58 -5.72
N ILE A 343 -6.17 -17.65 -4.77
CA ILE A 343 -7.09 -16.52 -4.73
C ILE A 343 -6.97 -15.64 -6.00
N GLY A 344 -5.74 -15.28 -6.39
CA GLY A 344 -5.46 -14.46 -7.57
C GLY A 344 -5.90 -15.10 -8.88
N LEU A 345 -5.79 -16.43 -9.02
CA LEU A 345 -6.34 -17.15 -10.18
C LEU A 345 -7.86 -17.01 -10.29
N HIS A 346 -8.59 -17.05 -9.18
CA HIS A 346 -10.05 -16.87 -9.19
C HIS A 346 -10.43 -15.44 -9.57
N PHE A 347 -9.71 -14.44 -9.06
CA PHE A 347 -9.95 -13.03 -9.43
C PHE A 347 -9.59 -12.74 -10.88
N SER A 348 -8.43 -13.21 -11.34
CA SER A 348 -8.01 -13.15 -12.73
C SER A 348 -9.07 -13.73 -13.66
N ALA A 349 -9.55 -14.95 -13.37
CA ALA A 349 -10.62 -15.57 -14.14
C ALA A 349 -11.93 -14.76 -14.10
N GLY A 350 -12.33 -14.29 -12.92
CA GLY A 350 -13.53 -13.46 -12.74
C GLY A 350 -13.50 -12.18 -13.56
N VAL A 351 -12.38 -11.45 -13.55
CA VAL A 351 -12.19 -10.23 -14.34
C VAL A 351 -12.27 -10.53 -15.84
N LEU A 352 -11.62 -11.61 -16.30
CA LEU A 352 -11.64 -11.99 -17.71
C LEU A 352 -13.04 -12.41 -18.19
N LEU A 353 -13.78 -13.17 -17.37
CA LEU A 353 -15.14 -13.61 -17.69
C LEU A 353 -16.14 -12.44 -17.68
N LEU A 354 -15.99 -11.51 -16.74
CA LEU A 354 -16.88 -10.36 -16.58
C LEU A 354 -16.40 -9.12 -17.32
N ARG A 355 -15.35 -9.21 -18.15
CA ARG A 355 -14.72 -8.04 -18.79
C ARG A 355 -15.67 -7.17 -19.60
N TYR A 356 -16.71 -7.77 -20.18
CA TYR A 356 -17.72 -7.05 -20.95
C TYR A 356 -18.84 -6.47 -20.07
N HIS A 357 -19.02 -6.97 -18.85
CA HIS A 357 -20.08 -6.55 -17.93
C HIS A 357 -19.61 -5.51 -16.92
N LEU A 358 -18.36 -5.60 -16.45
CA LEU A 358 -17.81 -4.68 -15.45
C LEU A 358 -17.88 -3.20 -15.87
N PRO A 359 -17.53 -2.79 -17.11
CA PRO A 359 -17.59 -1.38 -17.50
C PRO A 359 -19.01 -0.80 -17.50
N HIS A 360 -20.04 -1.62 -17.74
CA HIS A 360 -21.44 -1.19 -17.69
C HIS A 360 -21.90 -0.76 -16.29
N LEU A 361 -21.18 -1.13 -15.24
CA LEU A 361 -21.45 -0.67 -13.87
C LEU A 361 -21.11 0.82 -13.69
N PHE A 362 -20.26 1.38 -14.55
CA PHE A 362 -19.72 2.73 -14.37
C PHE A 362 -20.25 3.73 -15.40
N THR A 363 -20.52 3.29 -16.63
CA THR A 363 -20.96 4.21 -17.70
C THR A 363 -21.90 3.53 -18.69
N LYS A 364 -22.65 4.36 -19.43
CA LYS A 364 -23.47 3.95 -20.59
C LYS A 364 -22.82 4.30 -21.92
N ASP A 365 -21.67 4.98 -21.92
CA ASP A 365 -20.93 5.34 -23.13
C ASP A 365 -20.31 4.08 -23.76
N ALA A 366 -20.83 3.70 -24.94
CA ALA A 366 -20.42 2.50 -25.65
C ALA A 366 -18.92 2.50 -25.99
N CYS A 367 -18.33 3.65 -26.24
CA CYS A 367 -16.93 3.75 -26.62
C CYS A 367 -16.00 3.51 -25.44
N ILE A 368 -16.33 4.09 -24.29
CA ILE A 368 -15.61 3.84 -23.04
C ILE A 368 -15.78 2.37 -22.62
N ILE A 369 -16.99 1.80 -22.76
CA ILE A 369 -17.24 0.38 -22.47
C ILE A 369 -16.38 -0.53 -23.34
N ALA A 370 -16.31 -0.28 -24.65
CA ALA A 370 -15.52 -1.08 -25.59
C ALA A 370 -14.03 -1.03 -25.24
N GLY A 371 -13.46 0.17 -25.06
CA GLY A 371 -12.06 0.35 -24.70
C GLY A 371 -11.70 -0.22 -23.33
N ALA A 372 -12.59 -0.06 -22.34
CA ALA A 372 -12.44 -0.67 -21.01
C ALA A 372 -12.48 -2.20 -21.08
N SER A 373 -13.41 -2.78 -21.84
CA SER A 373 -13.52 -4.24 -22.00
C SER A 373 -12.26 -4.85 -22.64
N GLN A 374 -11.67 -4.17 -23.61
CA GLN A 374 -10.41 -4.59 -24.24
C GLN A 374 -9.22 -4.44 -23.29
N THR A 375 -9.20 -3.39 -22.47
CA THR A 375 -8.10 -3.12 -21.53
C THR A 375 -8.17 -4.03 -20.30
N LEU A 376 -9.36 -4.46 -19.86
CA LEU A 376 -9.53 -5.40 -18.73
C LEU A 376 -8.84 -6.75 -18.95
N VAL A 377 -8.58 -7.14 -20.20
CA VAL A 377 -7.78 -8.33 -20.49
C VAL A 377 -6.38 -8.21 -19.90
N VAL A 378 -5.80 -7.00 -19.93
CA VAL A 378 -4.50 -6.69 -19.32
C VAL A 378 -4.60 -6.93 -17.81
N ILE A 379 -5.52 -6.25 -17.11
CA ILE A 379 -5.71 -6.44 -15.66
C ILE A 379 -5.90 -7.93 -15.35
N GLY A 380 -6.79 -8.62 -16.05
CA GLY A 380 -7.04 -10.05 -15.83
C GLY A 380 -5.78 -10.91 -15.93
N ILE A 381 -4.86 -10.64 -16.87
CA ILE A 381 -3.59 -11.38 -17.00
C ILE A 381 -2.61 -11.05 -15.86
N PHE A 382 -2.56 -9.77 -15.47
CA PHE A 382 -1.56 -9.23 -14.54
C PHE A 382 -1.99 -9.31 -13.06
N GLU A 383 -3.28 -9.46 -12.77
CA GLU A 383 -3.87 -9.46 -11.42
C GLU A 383 -3.24 -10.50 -10.49
N ASN A 384 -3.02 -11.71 -10.99
CA ASN A 384 -2.42 -12.76 -10.18
C ASN A 384 -0.94 -12.44 -9.84
N ALA A 385 -0.21 -11.81 -10.76
CA ALA A 385 1.15 -11.34 -10.48
C ALA A 385 1.15 -10.22 -9.44
N ASP A 386 0.14 -9.35 -9.44
CA ASP A 386 -0.04 -8.30 -8.43
C ASP A 386 -0.23 -8.90 -7.04
N GLY A 387 -1.11 -9.90 -6.92
CA GLY A 387 -1.27 -10.65 -5.67
C GLY A 387 0.04 -11.27 -5.16
N PHE A 388 0.88 -11.82 -6.05
CA PHE A 388 2.20 -12.34 -5.70
C PHE A 388 3.17 -11.26 -5.23
N GLN A 389 3.26 -10.18 -5.99
CA GLN A 389 4.10 -9.03 -5.68
C GLN A 389 3.75 -8.49 -4.29
N LEU A 390 2.46 -8.32 -4.02
CA LEU A 390 2.00 -7.69 -2.80
C LEU A 390 2.24 -8.58 -1.59
N MET A 391 1.92 -9.87 -1.72
CA MET A 391 2.18 -10.86 -0.70
C MET A 391 3.67 -10.96 -0.38
N ALA A 392 4.52 -11.02 -1.40
CA ALA A 392 5.96 -11.09 -1.23
C ALA A 392 6.52 -9.81 -0.57
N SER A 393 6.00 -8.65 -0.94
CA SER A 393 6.29 -7.36 -0.31
C SER A 393 5.95 -7.37 1.18
N GLY A 394 4.77 -7.88 1.56
CA GLY A 394 4.38 -8.04 2.96
C GLY A 394 5.28 -8.97 3.75
N ILE A 395 5.63 -10.13 3.19
CA ILE A 395 6.58 -11.06 3.82
C ILE A 395 7.94 -10.39 4.02
N LEU A 396 8.44 -9.63 3.03
CA LEU A 396 9.69 -8.87 3.16
C LEU A 396 9.62 -7.79 4.25
N LYS A 397 8.48 -7.11 4.42
CA LYS A 397 8.23 -6.20 5.56
C LYS A 397 8.26 -6.95 6.89
N GLY A 398 7.63 -8.11 7.00
CA GLY A 398 7.65 -8.95 8.21
C GLY A 398 9.07 -9.42 8.57
N CYS A 399 9.89 -9.67 7.56
CA CYS A 399 11.31 -9.98 7.67
C CYS A 399 12.19 -8.75 8.00
N GLY A 400 11.67 -7.53 7.98
CA GLY A 400 12.46 -6.31 8.13
C GLY A 400 13.44 -6.05 6.98
N ARG A 401 13.14 -6.57 5.79
CA ARG A 401 13.96 -6.41 4.57
C ARG A 401 13.41 -5.36 3.60
N GLN A 402 12.54 -4.45 4.06
CA GLN A 402 11.96 -3.43 3.17
C GLN A 402 13.00 -2.51 2.50
N GLY A 403 14.20 -2.34 3.05
CA GLY A 403 15.30 -1.59 2.42
C GLY A 403 15.68 -2.11 1.02
N ILE A 404 15.77 -3.43 0.86
CA ILE A 404 16.07 -4.04 -0.45
C ILE A 404 14.83 -3.94 -1.34
N ALA A 405 13.66 -4.26 -0.77
CA ALA A 405 12.40 -4.26 -1.50
C ALA A 405 12.09 -2.88 -2.10
N SER A 406 12.35 -1.80 -1.35
CA SER A 406 12.10 -0.43 -1.78
C SER A 406 13.01 0.02 -2.90
N ILE A 407 14.30 -0.38 -2.89
CA ILE A 407 15.23 -0.07 -3.99
C ILE A 407 14.77 -0.77 -5.26
N THR A 408 14.40 -2.05 -5.16
CA THR A 408 13.84 -2.79 -6.30
C THR A 408 12.56 -2.14 -6.82
N ASN A 409 11.64 -1.72 -5.94
CA ASN A 409 10.41 -1.03 -6.31
C ASN A 409 10.70 0.27 -7.06
N LEU A 410 11.57 1.10 -6.49
CA LEU A 410 11.99 2.38 -7.07
C LEU A 410 12.59 2.18 -8.47
N LEU A 411 13.51 1.22 -8.60
CA LEU A 411 14.18 0.97 -9.87
C LEU A 411 13.20 0.47 -10.95
N ILE A 412 12.32 -0.46 -10.60
CA ILE A 412 11.32 -0.99 -11.53
C ILE A 412 10.32 0.09 -11.94
N TYR A 413 9.63 0.72 -10.99
CA TYR A 413 8.56 1.65 -11.35
C TYR A 413 9.10 2.89 -12.07
N GLN A 414 10.19 3.48 -11.57
CA GLN A 414 10.67 4.76 -12.10
C GLN A 414 11.47 4.62 -13.41
N PHE A 415 12.31 3.58 -13.53
CA PHE A 415 13.24 3.46 -14.66
C PHE A 415 12.82 2.43 -15.71
N PHE A 416 11.89 1.53 -15.38
CA PHE A 416 11.37 0.54 -16.33
C PHE A 416 9.88 0.77 -16.64
N ALA A 417 9.01 0.76 -15.63
CA ALA A 417 7.56 0.78 -15.80
C ALA A 417 7.05 2.07 -16.43
N THR A 418 7.35 3.22 -15.82
CA THR A 418 6.85 4.52 -16.31
C THR A 418 7.36 4.84 -17.71
N PRO A 419 8.66 4.67 -18.04
CA PRO A 419 9.14 4.85 -19.41
C PRO A 419 8.44 3.90 -20.39
N LEU A 420 8.31 2.60 -20.06
CA LEU A 420 7.63 1.64 -20.93
C LEU A 420 6.15 1.98 -21.12
N ALA A 421 5.45 2.36 -20.05
CA ALA A 421 4.05 2.77 -20.08
C ALA A 421 3.83 3.99 -20.98
N ILE A 422 4.69 5.02 -20.86
CA ILE A 422 4.66 6.21 -21.72
C ILE A 422 4.97 5.83 -23.17
N CYS A 423 6.01 5.03 -23.40
CA CYS A 423 6.38 4.55 -24.73
C CYS A 423 5.24 3.79 -25.41
N LEU A 424 4.60 2.83 -24.74
CA LEU A 424 3.48 2.07 -25.29
C LEU A 424 2.24 2.95 -25.49
N SER A 425 1.93 3.84 -24.53
CA SER A 425 0.78 4.73 -24.58
C SER A 425 0.89 5.71 -25.76
N VAL A 426 2.03 6.40 -25.88
CA VAL A 426 2.24 7.50 -26.83
C VAL A 426 2.83 7.00 -28.14
N GLY A 427 3.95 6.28 -28.06
CA GLY A 427 4.74 5.88 -29.22
C GLY A 427 4.04 4.85 -30.11
N LEU A 428 3.43 3.84 -29.49
CA LEU A 428 2.60 2.84 -30.20
C LEU A 428 1.12 3.23 -30.30
N LYS A 429 0.75 4.43 -29.81
CA LYS A 429 -0.63 4.95 -29.80
C LYS A 429 -1.65 3.99 -29.15
N MET A 430 -1.21 3.21 -28.15
CA MET A 430 -2.09 2.29 -27.41
C MET A 430 -2.82 2.95 -26.24
N ALA A 431 -2.59 4.25 -26.01
CA ALA A 431 -3.25 5.07 -24.99
C ALA A 431 -3.38 4.35 -23.64
N THR A 432 -4.58 4.27 -23.05
CA THR A 432 -4.83 3.64 -21.76
C THR A 432 -4.33 2.19 -21.70
N LYS A 433 -4.59 1.41 -22.75
CA LYS A 433 -4.17 0.00 -22.81
C LYS A 433 -2.66 -0.13 -22.76
N GLY A 434 -1.93 0.74 -23.48
CA GLY A 434 -0.47 0.78 -23.46
C GLY A 434 0.08 1.08 -22.06
N TYR A 435 -0.54 2.03 -21.37
CA TYR A 435 -0.15 2.39 -20.01
C TYR A 435 -0.27 1.21 -19.04
N PHE A 436 -1.42 0.53 -19.05
CA PHE A 436 -1.66 -0.65 -18.20
C PHE A 436 -0.75 -1.83 -18.54
N ILE A 437 -0.34 -2.01 -19.80
CA ILE A 437 0.65 -3.03 -20.17
C ILE A 437 2.02 -2.69 -19.57
N GLY A 438 2.44 -1.43 -19.62
CA GLY A 438 3.69 -0.99 -18.99
C GLY A 438 3.67 -1.23 -17.48
N MET A 439 2.59 -0.83 -16.80
CA MET A 439 2.41 -1.08 -15.37
C MET A 439 2.34 -2.58 -15.03
N GLY A 440 1.60 -3.38 -15.81
CA GLY A 440 1.52 -4.82 -15.62
C GLY A 440 2.87 -5.52 -15.76
N SER A 441 3.69 -5.11 -16.73
CA SER A 441 5.03 -5.67 -16.91
C SER A 441 5.94 -5.44 -15.70
N ALA A 442 5.79 -4.30 -15.03
CA ALA A 442 6.50 -3.95 -13.81
C ALA A 442 6.07 -4.84 -12.64
N VAL A 443 4.77 -5.06 -12.50
CA VAL A 443 4.19 -5.96 -11.50
C VAL A 443 4.74 -7.39 -11.66
N PHE A 444 4.82 -7.94 -12.88
CA PHE A 444 5.44 -9.27 -13.07
C PHE A 444 6.92 -9.26 -12.71
N LEU A 445 7.67 -8.27 -13.18
CA LEU A 445 9.10 -8.19 -12.91
C LEU A 445 9.35 -8.12 -11.40
N GLN A 446 8.56 -7.32 -10.70
CA GLN A 446 8.64 -7.17 -9.25
C GLN A 446 8.21 -8.43 -8.51
N ALA A 447 7.14 -9.12 -8.95
CA ALA A 447 6.74 -10.41 -8.41
C ALA A 447 7.90 -11.42 -8.50
N ILE A 448 8.56 -11.52 -9.66
CA ILE A 448 9.71 -12.42 -9.85
C ILE A 448 10.84 -12.04 -8.90
N LEU A 449 11.27 -10.77 -8.89
CA LEU A 449 12.39 -10.34 -8.07
C LEU A 449 12.11 -10.52 -6.58
N TYR A 450 10.94 -10.14 -6.07
CA TYR A 450 10.59 -10.32 -4.67
C TYR A 450 10.55 -11.79 -4.26
N ASN A 451 10.06 -12.68 -5.12
CA ASN A 451 10.09 -14.11 -4.83
C ASN A 451 11.52 -14.69 -4.85
N ILE A 452 12.39 -14.23 -5.75
CA ILE A 452 13.83 -14.57 -5.73
C ILE A 452 14.45 -14.10 -4.40
N LEU A 453 14.18 -12.86 -3.98
CA LEU A 453 14.66 -12.32 -2.70
C LEU A 453 14.21 -13.16 -1.51
N LEU A 454 12.97 -13.66 -1.53
CA LEU A 454 12.42 -14.54 -0.49
C LEU A 454 13.10 -15.90 -0.47
N VAL A 455 13.28 -16.53 -1.63
CA VAL A 455 13.99 -17.82 -1.74
C VAL A 455 15.44 -17.71 -1.29
N CYS A 456 16.11 -16.61 -1.63
CA CYS A 456 17.48 -16.31 -1.20
C CYS A 456 17.57 -15.77 0.25
N THR A 457 16.46 -15.66 0.98
CA THR A 457 16.48 -15.15 2.36
C THR A 457 17.12 -16.16 3.30
N ASN A 458 18.17 -15.75 4.01
CA ASN A 458 18.66 -16.49 5.16
C ASN A 458 17.73 -16.24 6.37
N TRP A 459 16.77 -17.14 6.54
CA TRP A 459 15.75 -17.07 7.60
C TRP A 459 16.34 -17.05 9.00
N ARG A 460 17.50 -17.69 9.24
CA ARG A 460 18.15 -17.66 10.55
C ARG A 460 18.67 -16.26 10.87
N ARG A 461 19.41 -15.67 9.94
CA ARG A 461 19.94 -14.30 10.09
C ARG A 461 18.81 -13.27 10.30
N VAL A 462 17.70 -13.43 9.57
CA VAL A 462 16.54 -12.54 9.73
C VAL A 462 15.89 -12.69 11.10
N ALA A 463 15.81 -13.90 11.66
CA ALA A 463 15.33 -14.10 13.02
C ALA A 463 16.28 -13.50 14.07
N ASP A 464 17.60 -13.59 13.88
CA ASP A 464 18.57 -12.98 14.79
C ASP A 464 18.42 -11.44 14.81
N ILE A 465 18.30 -10.79 13.63
CA ILE A 465 18.02 -9.35 13.54
C ILE A 465 16.67 -8.99 14.18
N ALA A 466 15.65 -9.85 14.04
CA ALA A 466 14.36 -9.63 14.68
C ALA A 466 14.47 -9.70 16.22
N GLN A 467 15.31 -10.57 16.77
CA GLN A 467 15.60 -10.59 18.22
C GLN A 467 16.29 -9.30 18.67
N ASP A 468 17.25 -8.78 17.90
CA ASP A 468 17.91 -7.50 18.21
C ASP A 468 16.89 -6.34 18.27
N ASN A 469 15.93 -6.32 17.33
CA ASN A 469 14.85 -5.34 17.30
C ASN A 469 13.91 -5.45 18.51
N VAL A 470 13.69 -6.67 19.04
CA VAL A 470 12.92 -6.93 20.27
C VAL A 470 13.66 -6.37 21.50
N GLY A 471 14.99 -6.51 21.54
CA GLY A 471 15.86 -6.10 22.65
C GLY A 471 16.30 -4.62 22.64
N PHE A 472 16.08 -3.87 21.56
CA PHE A 472 16.61 -2.51 21.35
C PHE A 472 16.28 -1.49 22.46
N SER A 473 15.20 -1.67 23.23
CA SER A 473 14.88 -0.81 24.37
C SER A 473 15.64 -1.14 25.66
N GLN A 474 16.00 -2.41 25.86
CA GLN A 474 16.79 -2.83 27.04
C GLN A 474 18.22 -2.30 26.94
N LEU A 475 18.83 -2.35 25.74
CA LEU A 475 20.19 -1.85 25.49
C LEU A 475 20.36 -0.34 25.77
N ASN A 476 19.33 0.47 25.53
CA ASN A 476 19.37 1.91 25.81
C ASN A 476 19.12 2.24 27.29
N ASN A 477 18.42 1.37 28.03
CA ASN A 477 18.27 1.53 29.48
C ASN A 477 19.57 1.14 30.19
N ASP A 478 20.21 0.04 29.78
CA ASP A 478 21.48 -0.41 30.35
C ASP A 478 22.62 0.58 30.09
N SER A 479 22.68 1.21 28.91
CA SER A 479 23.67 2.27 28.63
C SER A 479 23.41 3.60 29.36
N SER A 480 22.19 3.81 29.88
CA SER A 480 21.85 4.98 30.72
C SER A 480 21.95 4.72 32.23
N SER A 481 21.94 3.45 32.65
CA SER A 481 22.16 3.05 34.05
C SER A 481 23.63 2.69 34.32
N SER A 482 24.39 2.24 33.32
CA SER A 482 25.80 1.84 33.48
C SER A 482 26.80 3.00 33.51
N THR A 483 26.38 4.26 33.31
CA THR A 483 27.23 5.43 33.53
C THR A 483 27.61 5.67 34.99
N ASN A 484 26.95 5.02 35.97
CA ASN A 484 27.32 5.13 37.39
C ASN A 484 28.16 3.97 37.94
N ASP A 485 28.24 2.82 37.25
CA ASP A 485 28.94 1.63 37.75
C ASP A 485 30.20 1.25 36.94
N LEU A 486 30.42 1.85 35.77
CA LEU A 486 31.58 1.55 34.90
C LEU A 486 32.91 2.20 35.35
N ALA A 487 32.94 2.94 36.46
CA ALA A 487 34.18 3.52 36.99
C ALA A 487 35.02 2.56 37.86
N ARG A 488 34.59 1.31 38.09
CA ARG A 488 35.26 0.42 39.06
C ARG A 488 35.60 -1.01 38.63
N SER A 489 35.41 -1.37 37.37
CA SER A 489 35.79 -2.72 36.89
C SER A 489 36.37 -2.70 35.47
N ASN A 490 37.32 -1.80 35.22
CA ASN A 490 38.27 -1.99 34.12
C ASN A 490 39.31 -3.02 34.55
N ASN A 491 39.04 -4.29 34.29
CA ASN A 491 40.01 -5.36 34.04
C ASN A 491 39.24 -6.67 33.89
N GLU A 492 38.71 -6.93 32.69
CA GLU A 492 38.58 -8.23 32.04
C GLU A 492 37.71 -8.07 30.79
N LEU A 493 38.38 -7.65 29.71
CA LEU A 493 37.79 -7.56 28.38
C LEU A 493 37.61 -8.99 27.84
N ASN A 494 36.43 -9.57 28.01
CA ASN A 494 36.10 -10.92 27.54
C ASN A 494 36.08 -10.98 25.99
N PRO A 495 36.96 -11.77 25.32
CA PRO A 495 37.01 -11.87 23.85
C PRO A 495 35.88 -12.72 23.23
N PHE A 496 34.88 -13.14 24.02
CA PHE A 496 33.91 -14.16 23.62
C PHE A 496 32.76 -13.67 22.72
N LEU A 497 32.56 -12.35 22.56
CA LEU A 497 31.45 -11.78 21.79
C LEU A 497 31.81 -11.34 20.36
N THR A 498 33.09 -11.12 20.05
CA THR A 498 33.54 -10.72 18.72
C THR A 498 33.89 -11.90 17.80
N HIS A 499 34.05 -13.11 18.34
CA HIS A 499 34.51 -14.25 17.54
C HIS A 499 33.39 -15.07 16.86
N ASN A 500 32.11 -14.94 17.27
CA ASN A 500 31.01 -15.74 16.71
C ASN A 500 30.26 -15.10 15.53
N ILE A 501 30.59 -13.87 15.13
CA ILE A 501 29.98 -13.21 13.96
C ILE A 501 30.69 -13.60 12.64
N SER A 502 31.92 -14.15 12.70
CA SER A 502 32.73 -14.43 11.50
C SER A 502 32.69 -15.88 11.00
N LYS A 503 32.12 -16.83 11.74
CA LYS A 503 32.16 -18.26 11.38
C LYS A 503 30.84 -18.99 11.63
N THR A 504 29.79 -18.65 10.88
CA THR A 504 28.70 -19.62 10.68
C THR A 504 28.12 -19.57 9.25
N SER A 505 28.33 -20.68 8.53
CA SER A 505 27.66 -21.11 7.29
C SER A 505 28.00 -20.38 5.98
N ARG A 506 28.97 -20.94 5.25
CA ARG A 506 28.94 -20.98 3.78
C ARG A 506 27.74 -21.81 3.34
N SER A 507 26.63 -21.14 3.05
CA SER A 507 25.57 -21.67 2.21
C SER A 507 24.96 -20.49 1.46
N CYS A 508 25.34 -20.38 0.19
CA CYS A 508 24.84 -19.47 -0.85
C CYS A 508 24.26 -18.14 -0.31
N MET A 509 25.11 -17.13 -0.13
CA MET A 509 24.65 -15.77 0.20
C MET A 509 25.06 -14.80 -0.89
N ILE A 510 24.09 -14.42 -1.73
CA ILE A 510 24.18 -13.20 -2.52
C ILE A 510 24.12 -12.04 -1.50
N GLY A 511 25.19 -11.26 -1.39
CA GLY A 511 25.27 -10.13 -0.48
C GLY A 511 24.24 -9.05 -0.83
N TYR A 512 23.90 -8.16 0.11
CA TYR A 512 23.02 -7.02 -0.16
C TYR A 512 23.45 -6.24 -1.41
N GLN A 513 24.76 -6.00 -1.56
CA GLN A 513 25.32 -5.30 -2.71
C GLN A 513 25.18 -6.09 -4.01
N ASP A 514 25.31 -7.41 -3.95
CA ASP A 514 25.19 -8.27 -5.13
C ASP A 514 23.73 -8.32 -5.60
N ILE A 515 22.77 -8.37 -4.67
CA ILE A 515 21.35 -8.27 -4.98
C ILE A 515 21.04 -6.94 -5.68
N VAL A 516 21.51 -5.81 -5.12
CA VAL A 516 21.27 -4.50 -5.72
C VAL A 516 21.90 -4.41 -7.12
N LYS A 517 23.12 -4.93 -7.31
CA LYS A 517 23.76 -5.01 -8.63
C LYS A 517 22.94 -5.84 -9.62
N ILE A 518 22.44 -7.01 -9.21
CA ILE A 518 21.59 -7.87 -10.05
C ILE A 518 20.32 -7.11 -10.45
N VAL A 519 19.66 -6.45 -9.49
CA VAL A 519 18.44 -5.66 -9.78
C VAL A 519 18.74 -4.54 -10.77
N ILE A 520 19.83 -3.79 -10.57
CA ILE A 520 20.25 -2.74 -11.50
C ILE A 520 20.51 -3.32 -12.90
N ILE A 521 21.25 -4.42 -13.01
CA ILE A 521 21.54 -5.08 -14.28
C ILE A 521 20.25 -5.53 -14.97
N VAL A 522 19.33 -6.18 -14.25
CA VAL A 522 18.05 -6.64 -14.78
C VAL A 522 17.22 -5.45 -15.30
N VAL A 523 17.15 -4.36 -14.53
CA VAL A 523 16.42 -3.15 -14.93
C VAL A 523 17.08 -2.48 -16.12
N LEU A 524 18.41 -2.38 -16.16
CA LEU A 524 19.14 -1.82 -17.31
C LEU A 524 18.93 -2.66 -18.57
N ILE A 525 19.01 -3.99 -18.48
CA ILE A 525 18.75 -4.88 -19.61
C ILE A 525 17.30 -4.72 -20.08
N ALA A 526 16.33 -4.75 -19.15
CA ALA A 526 14.92 -4.59 -19.49
C ALA A 526 14.65 -3.23 -20.15
N SER A 527 15.22 -2.15 -19.63
CA SER A 527 15.11 -0.79 -20.18
C SER A 527 15.80 -0.66 -21.54
N PHE A 528 16.95 -1.30 -21.71
CA PHE A 528 17.69 -1.33 -22.98
C PHE A 528 16.92 -2.10 -24.06
N VAL A 529 16.30 -3.24 -23.71
CA VAL A 529 15.43 -4.00 -24.63
C VAL A 529 14.24 -3.16 -25.07
N VAL A 530 13.63 -2.41 -24.15
CA VAL A 530 12.55 -1.45 -24.47
C VAL A 530 13.05 -0.35 -25.41
N GLY A 531 14.23 0.23 -25.12
CA GLY A 531 14.85 1.27 -25.94
C GLY A 531 15.23 0.81 -27.35
N LEU A 532 15.76 -0.40 -27.49
CA LEU A 532 16.04 -1.02 -28.79
C LEU A 532 14.76 -1.28 -29.57
N GLY A 533 13.75 -1.87 -28.93
CA GLY A 533 12.44 -2.11 -29.54
C GLY A 533 11.83 -0.83 -30.12
N PHE A 534 12.05 0.30 -29.45
CA PHE A 534 11.62 1.62 -29.93
C PHE A 534 12.49 2.22 -31.02
N SER A 535 13.81 2.00 -30.99
CA SER A 535 14.73 2.51 -32.02
C SER A 535 14.52 1.81 -33.38
N PHE A 536 14.03 0.57 -33.38
CA PHE A 536 13.60 -0.14 -34.59
C PHE A 536 12.16 0.20 -35.02
N TYR A 537 11.37 0.83 -34.16
CA TYR A 537 10.05 1.32 -34.51
C TYR A 537 10.18 2.66 -35.25
N ARG A 538 10.15 2.61 -36.60
CA ARG A 538 9.95 3.81 -37.41
C ARG A 538 8.49 4.24 -37.29
N PRO A 539 8.16 5.38 -36.66
CA PRO A 539 6.81 5.91 -36.74
C PRO A 539 6.49 6.21 -38.21
N PRO A 540 5.27 5.91 -38.70
CA PRO A 540 4.83 6.46 -39.97
C PRO A 540 4.89 7.99 -39.88
N SER A 541 5.54 8.60 -40.88
CA SER A 541 5.97 10.00 -40.98
C SER A 541 5.09 11.05 -40.28
N SER A 542 5.68 11.68 -39.26
CA SER A 542 5.68 13.11 -38.88
C SER A 542 4.45 14.00 -39.15
N ASN A 543 3.80 14.46 -38.07
CA ASN A 543 3.73 15.89 -37.67
C ASN A 543 2.63 16.13 -36.61
N VAL A 544 2.86 15.80 -35.33
CA VAL A 544 2.20 16.51 -34.22
C VAL A 544 3.07 16.35 -32.97
N PHE A 545 3.97 17.30 -32.71
CA PHE A 545 4.37 17.63 -31.34
C PHE A 545 4.61 19.14 -31.28
N ILE A 546 3.90 19.77 -30.35
CA ILE A 546 4.03 21.18 -29.93
C ILE A 546 3.52 22.22 -30.95
N THR A 547 2.19 22.38 -31.01
CA THR A 547 1.46 23.66 -31.12
C THR A 547 -0.02 23.33 -31.36
N ALA A 548 -0.85 23.42 -30.32
CA ALA A 548 -2.30 23.49 -30.49
C ALA A 548 -2.70 24.97 -30.51
N PRO A 549 -3.12 25.56 -31.64
CA PRO A 549 -3.87 26.79 -31.59
C PRO A 549 -5.32 26.42 -31.24
N PHE A 550 -5.80 26.93 -30.11
CA PHE A 550 -7.23 27.08 -29.86
C PHE A 550 -7.80 27.98 -30.97
N ASN A 551 -8.48 27.40 -31.96
CA ASN A 551 -9.34 28.15 -32.86
C ASN A 551 -10.77 27.65 -32.70
N THR A 552 -11.57 28.46 -32.01
CA THR A 552 -13.02 28.37 -31.93
C THR A 552 -13.63 28.73 -33.29
N SER A 553 -14.14 27.74 -34.01
CA SER A 553 -15.29 27.89 -34.94
C SER A 553 -15.78 26.51 -35.38
N SER A 554 -16.84 26.01 -34.73
CA SER A 554 -17.57 24.84 -35.21
C SER A 554 -18.74 25.30 -36.07
N SER A 555 -18.57 25.22 -37.39
CA SER A 555 -19.67 24.94 -38.29
C SER A 555 -20.14 23.50 -38.02
N LEU A 556 -21.43 23.36 -37.73
CA LEU A 556 -22.12 22.09 -37.60
C LEU A 556 -22.06 21.32 -38.92
N ASN A 557 -21.32 20.21 -38.95
CA ASN A 557 -21.54 19.14 -39.92
C ASN A 557 -21.44 17.80 -39.20
N ASN A 558 -22.47 16.97 -39.41
CA ASN A 558 -22.65 15.62 -38.89
C ASN A 558 -21.52 14.67 -39.31
N THR A 559 -20.37 14.73 -38.64
CA THR A 559 -19.45 13.60 -38.60
C THR A 559 -19.94 12.63 -37.53
N GLN A 560 -20.38 11.44 -37.95
CA GLN A 560 -20.46 10.29 -37.04
C GLN A 560 -19.09 10.17 -36.38
N ILE A 561 -19.02 10.44 -35.07
CA ILE A 561 -17.83 10.19 -34.27
C ILE A 561 -17.70 8.67 -34.22
N THR A 562 -16.96 8.09 -35.15
CA THR A 562 -16.61 6.68 -35.14
C THR A 562 -15.74 6.43 -33.91
N CYS A 563 -16.21 5.55 -33.02
CA CYS A 563 -15.46 5.19 -31.82
C CYS A 563 -14.11 4.58 -32.23
N PRO A 564 -12.98 4.99 -31.60
CA PRO A 564 -11.66 4.43 -31.89
C PRO A 564 -11.46 2.95 -31.49
N TYR A 565 -12.46 2.28 -30.92
CA TYR A 565 -12.38 0.94 -30.30
C TYR A 565 -13.30 -0.11 -30.91
#